data_AF-A0A068RMJ3-F1
#
_entry.id   AF-A0A068RMJ3-F1
#
_cell.length_a   1.000
_cell.length_b   1.000
_cell.length_c   1.000
_cell.angle_alpha   90.00
_cell.angle_beta   90.00
_cell.angle_gamma   90.00
#
_symmetry.space_group_name_H-M   'P 1'
#
loop_
_entity.id
_entity.type
_entity.pdbx_description
1 polymer ?
#
loop_
_entity_poly.entity_id
_entity_poly.type
_entity_poly.pdbx_seq_one_letter_code
_entity_poly.pdbx_strand_id
1 'polypeptide(L)'
;MLRSALARRFNSTVSAASKAPEVIYTGPMANVAKKLKLFSITSLGLGVGISPFVYLIDVPVPFIAKTALVGAAVATSAASTGLIQWVMSPYVTKITQSSPDQVTLHTLSFLAKEHTTTVPVDALAPATRIFTSLMVQDPSQAKAQLVASGKPAKPKTLFYVHPELCEEEGTPIKNIVDKTGIGKGF
;
A
#
# COMPACT_ATOMS: atom_id res chain seq x y z
N MET A 1 -49.87 -42.07 7.15
CA MET A 1 -49.84 -40.77 6.45
C MET A 1 -48.38 -40.45 6.09
N LEU A 2 -48.01 -40.70 4.84
CA LEU A 2 -46.71 -40.35 4.26
C LEU A 2 -46.67 -38.84 3.97
N ARG A 3 -45.59 -38.15 4.37
CA ARG A 3 -45.11 -36.94 3.68
C ARG A 3 -43.58 -36.91 3.66
N SER A 4 -43.08 -37.45 2.55
CA SER A 4 -41.78 -37.26 1.97
C SER A 4 -41.61 -35.85 1.38
N ALA A 5 -40.35 -35.51 1.10
CA ALA A 5 -39.85 -34.48 0.18
C ALA A 5 -39.65 -33.04 0.71
N LEU A 6 -38.39 -32.69 0.98
CA LEU A 6 -37.59 -31.80 0.11
C LEU A 6 -36.19 -31.57 0.70
N ALA A 7 -35.31 -32.58 0.59
CA ALA A 7 -33.88 -32.37 0.71
C ALA A 7 -33.40 -31.74 -0.61
N ARG A 8 -33.32 -30.41 -0.64
CA ARG A 8 -32.77 -29.64 -1.76
C ARG A 8 -31.25 -29.83 -1.78
N ARG A 9 -30.80 -30.93 -2.41
CA ARG A 9 -29.39 -31.19 -2.75
C ARG A 9 -28.92 -30.09 -3.71
N PHE A 10 -28.17 -29.12 -3.19
CA PHE A 10 -27.38 -28.22 -4.01
C PHE A 10 -26.15 -28.97 -4.53
N ASN A 11 -26.28 -29.51 -5.74
CA ASN A 11 -25.13 -29.84 -6.58
C ASN A 11 -24.65 -28.53 -7.23
N SER A 12 -23.54 -27.98 -6.73
CA SER A 12 -22.79 -26.93 -7.41
C SER A 12 -21.45 -27.52 -7.84
N THR A 13 -21.46 -27.98 -9.09
CA THR A 13 -20.37 -27.87 -10.07
C THR A 13 -18.98 -27.56 -9.53
N VAL A 14 -18.08 -28.51 -9.74
CA VAL A 14 -16.63 -28.30 -9.94
C VAL A 14 -16.45 -27.10 -10.87
N SER A 15 -16.20 -25.93 -10.29
CA SER A 15 -15.73 -24.75 -10.99
C SER A 15 -14.25 -24.61 -10.65
N ALA A 16 -13.44 -24.49 -11.68
CA ALA A 16 -11.98 -24.47 -11.67
C ALA A 16 -11.38 -23.93 -10.37
N ALA A 17 -10.47 -24.71 -9.79
CA ALA A 17 -9.59 -24.28 -8.72
C ALA A 17 -8.74 -23.08 -9.20
N SER A 18 -9.30 -21.87 -9.16
CA SER A 18 -8.54 -20.66 -9.00
C SER A 18 -7.90 -20.76 -7.63
N LYS A 19 -6.67 -21.29 -7.60
CA LYS A 19 -5.84 -21.38 -6.41
C LYS A 19 -5.94 -20.03 -5.71
N ALA A 20 -6.56 -20.01 -4.52
CA ALA A 20 -6.73 -18.78 -3.77
C ALA A 20 -5.34 -18.12 -3.64
N PRO A 21 -5.20 -16.81 -3.89
CA PRO A 21 -3.90 -16.16 -3.92
C PRO A 21 -3.19 -16.41 -2.60
N GLU A 22 -2.10 -17.17 -2.66
CA GLU A 22 -1.35 -17.59 -1.50
C GLU A 22 -0.55 -16.38 -0.98
N VAL A 23 -0.74 -16.03 0.29
CA VAL A 23 -0.02 -14.92 0.90
C VAL A 23 1.38 -15.41 1.23
N ILE A 24 2.35 -14.96 0.44
CA ILE A 24 3.75 -15.36 0.55
C ILE A 24 4.51 -14.46 1.50
N TYR A 25 4.04 -13.22 1.66
CA TYR A 25 4.68 -12.26 2.53
C TYR A 25 3.67 -11.29 3.11
N THR A 26 3.87 -10.98 4.38
CA THR A 26 3.18 -9.90 5.07
C THR A 26 4.22 -8.97 5.68
N GLY A 27 4.14 -7.68 5.36
CA GLY A 27 4.99 -6.66 5.95
C GLY A 27 4.64 -6.50 7.43
N PRO A 28 5.60 -6.62 8.37
CA PRO A 28 5.32 -6.56 9.81
C PRO A 28 4.74 -5.21 10.22
N MET A 29 5.10 -4.14 9.50
CA MET A 29 4.62 -2.78 9.76
C MET A 29 3.46 -2.35 8.87
N ALA A 30 2.82 -3.27 8.13
CA ALA A 30 1.72 -2.93 7.23
C ALA A 30 0.55 -2.21 7.93
N ASN A 31 0.17 -2.70 9.11
CA ASN A 31 -0.91 -2.08 9.90
C ASN A 31 -0.47 -0.74 10.51
N VAL A 32 0.79 -0.63 10.93
CA VAL A 32 1.34 0.61 11.50
C VAL A 32 1.39 1.69 10.43
N ALA A 33 1.89 1.37 9.22
CA ALA A 33 1.94 2.29 8.09
C ALA A 33 0.53 2.78 7.67
N LYS A 34 -0.48 1.89 7.66
CA LYS A 34 -1.88 2.27 7.41
C LYS A 34 -2.39 3.27 8.45
N LYS A 35 -2.20 2.97 9.75
CA LYS A 35 -2.64 3.83 10.85
C LYS A 35 -1.92 5.16 10.88
N LEU A 36 -0.61 5.18 10.64
CA LEU A 36 0.21 6.39 10.63
C LEU A 36 -0.21 7.36 9.51
N LYS A 37 -0.46 6.82 8.31
CA LYS A 37 -1.00 7.62 7.19
C LYS A 37 -2.35 8.21 7.52
N LEU A 38 -3.25 7.38 8.04
CA LEU A 38 -4.60 7.83 8.40
C LEU A 38 -4.54 8.92 9.48
N PHE A 39 -3.74 8.71 10.52
CA PHE A 39 -3.54 9.67 11.61
C PHE A 39 -2.98 11.01 11.12
N SER A 40 -2.00 11.00 10.22
CA SER A 40 -1.42 12.23 9.69
C SER A 40 -2.42 13.01 8.84
N ILE A 41 -3.17 12.30 7.99
CA ILE A 41 -4.22 12.91 7.14
C ILE A 41 -5.36 13.47 7.99
N THR A 42 -5.81 12.74 9.03
CA THR A 42 -6.87 13.23 9.91
C THR A 42 -6.41 14.40 10.76
N SER A 43 -5.18 14.38 11.29
CA SER A 43 -4.61 15.49 12.04
C SER A 43 -4.49 16.75 11.17
N LEU A 44 -4.00 16.63 9.94
CA LEU A 44 -3.94 17.75 8.99
C LEU A 44 -5.34 18.26 8.63
N GLY A 45 -6.28 17.35 8.33
CA GLY A 45 -7.66 17.72 8.00
C GLY A 45 -8.37 18.44 9.14
N LEU A 46 -8.18 17.98 10.38
CA LEU A 46 -8.70 18.65 11.57
C LEU A 46 -8.02 20.00 11.80
N GLY A 47 -6.69 20.09 11.67
CA GLY A 47 -5.95 21.34 11.84
C GLY A 47 -6.35 22.40 10.83
N VAL A 48 -6.46 22.03 9.55
CA VAL A 48 -6.95 22.92 8.48
C VAL A 48 -8.43 23.26 8.70
N GLY A 49 -9.26 22.31 9.11
CA GLY A 49 -10.69 22.53 9.38
C GLY A 49 -10.97 23.45 10.58
N ILE A 50 -10.12 23.42 11.61
CA ILE A 50 -10.23 24.30 12.80
C ILE A 50 -9.59 25.67 12.53
N SER A 51 -8.61 25.75 11.62
CA SER A 51 -7.93 27.01 11.29
C SER A 51 -8.83 28.22 10.95
N PRO A 52 -9.97 28.10 10.23
CA PRO A 52 -10.85 29.24 9.97
C PRO A 52 -11.50 29.82 11.25
N PHE A 53 -11.63 29.03 12.32
CA PHE A 53 -12.18 29.52 13.58
C PHE A 53 -11.27 30.55 14.26
N VAL A 54 -9.97 30.57 13.95
CA VAL A 54 -9.02 31.57 14.47
C VAL A 54 -9.40 32.99 14.01
N TYR A 55 -10.05 33.13 12.87
CA TYR A 55 -10.53 34.43 12.37
C TYR A 55 -11.82 34.90 13.06
N LEU A 56 -12.60 34.00 13.65
CA LEU A 56 -13.82 34.34 14.39
C LEU A 56 -13.50 34.88 15.80
N ILE A 57 -12.31 34.61 16.33
CA ILE A 57 -11.91 35.09 17.65
C ILE A 57 -11.48 36.56 17.53
N ASP A 58 -12.18 37.40 18.30
CA ASP A 58 -11.96 38.83 18.36
C ASP A 58 -10.74 39.17 19.25
N VAL A 59 -9.56 38.84 18.72
CA VAL A 59 -8.26 39.18 19.32
C VAL A 59 -7.73 40.43 18.60
N PRO A 60 -7.16 41.43 19.32
CA PRO A 60 -6.54 42.63 18.76
C PRO A 60 -5.19 42.32 18.08
N VAL A 61 -5.20 41.38 17.14
CA VAL A 61 -4.06 40.96 16.34
C VAL A 61 -4.34 41.35 14.89
N PRO A 62 -3.41 42.02 14.19
CA PRO A 62 -3.57 42.37 12.79
C PRO A 62 -3.91 41.15 11.93
N PHE A 63 -4.81 41.31 10.96
CA PHE A 63 -5.24 40.23 10.07
C PHE A 63 -4.05 39.50 9.41
N ILE A 64 -3.02 40.26 9.01
CA ILE A 64 -1.79 39.72 8.40
C ILE A 64 -1.02 38.77 9.35
N ALA A 65 -1.07 39.01 10.65
CA ALA A 65 -0.41 38.16 11.63
C ALA A 65 -1.23 36.87 11.88
N LYS A 66 -2.57 36.96 11.89
CA LYS A 66 -3.46 35.78 11.94
C LYS A 66 -3.24 34.89 10.71
N THR A 67 -3.18 35.48 9.51
CA THR A 67 -2.94 34.73 8.26
C THR A 67 -1.56 34.10 8.22
N ALA A 68 -0.52 34.83 8.63
CA ALA A 68 0.85 34.30 8.69
C ALA A 68 0.96 33.12 9.66
N LEU A 69 0.34 33.23 10.85
CA LEU A 69 0.38 32.18 11.87
C LEU A 69 -0.37 30.92 11.42
N VAL A 70 -1.59 31.07 10.89
CA VAL A 70 -2.35 29.95 10.32
C VAL A 70 -1.61 29.33 9.14
N GLY A 71 -1.08 30.16 8.23
CA GLY A 71 -0.33 29.72 7.07
C GLY A 71 0.91 28.90 7.45
N ALA A 72 1.70 29.38 8.41
CA ALA A 72 2.88 28.66 8.91
C ALA A 72 2.51 27.31 9.56
N ALA A 73 1.44 27.27 10.36
CA ALA A 73 0.97 26.05 11.01
C ALA A 73 0.49 24.99 9.99
N VAL A 74 -0.30 25.42 9.01
CA VAL A 74 -0.79 24.55 7.94
C VAL A 74 0.36 24.09 7.04
N ALA A 75 1.26 24.99 6.65
CA ALA A 75 2.41 24.65 5.81
C ALA A 75 3.33 23.62 6.48
N THR A 76 3.64 23.80 7.77
CA THR A 76 4.46 22.86 8.53
C THR A 76 3.78 21.49 8.64
N SER A 77 2.47 21.49 8.92
CA SER A 77 1.68 20.25 9.02
C SER A 77 1.60 19.51 7.68
N ALA A 78 1.40 20.24 6.58
CA ALA A 78 1.38 19.69 5.24
C ALA A 78 2.75 19.15 4.81
N ALA A 79 3.84 19.87 5.14
CA ALA A 79 5.20 19.42 4.85
C ALA A 79 5.54 18.12 5.60
N SER A 80 5.22 18.03 6.89
CA SER A 80 5.41 16.81 7.68
C SER A 80 4.61 15.63 7.13
N THR A 81 3.32 15.87 6.82
CA THR A 81 2.44 14.84 6.22
C THR A 81 2.94 14.39 4.85
N GLY A 82 3.40 15.33 4.02
CA GLY A 82 3.96 15.06 2.71
C GLY A 82 5.23 14.20 2.77
N LEU A 83 6.11 14.48 3.74
CA LEU A 83 7.34 13.70 3.93
C LEU A 83 7.03 12.27 4.36
N ILE A 84 6.15 12.07 5.34
CA ILE A 84 5.68 10.73 5.75
C ILE A 84 5.10 10.00 4.54
N GLN A 85 4.30 10.68 3.75
CA GLN A 85 3.65 10.12 2.58
C GLN A 85 4.65 9.73 1.47
N TRP A 86 5.74 10.49 1.32
CA TRP A 86 6.83 10.18 0.39
C TRP A 86 7.60 8.93 0.85
N VAL A 87 8.03 8.90 2.10
CA VAL A 87 8.78 7.76 2.69
C VAL A 87 7.95 6.48 2.74
N MET A 88 6.65 6.59 2.99
CA MET A 88 5.74 5.44 3.09
C MET A 88 5.08 5.06 1.76
N SER A 89 5.39 5.73 0.65
CA SER A 89 4.84 5.43 -0.67
C SER A 89 5.28 4.06 -1.25
N PRO A 90 6.56 3.64 -1.14
CA PRO A 90 7.04 2.37 -1.68
C PRO A 90 6.78 1.16 -0.77
N TYR A 91 6.25 1.36 0.45
CA TYR A 91 6.09 0.27 1.42
C TYR A 91 5.11 -0.82 0.92
N VAL A 92 5.61 -2.05 0.80
CA VAL A 92 4.81 -3.23 0.45
C VAL A 92 4.18 -3.81 1.71
N THR A 93 2.85 -3.87 1.73
CA THR A 93 2.11 -4.38 2.87
C THR A 93 1.97 -5.89 2.82
N LYS A 94 1.76 -6.46 1.62
CA LYS A 94 1.57 -7.89 1.42
C LYS A 94 2.04 -8.28 0.02
N ILE A 95 2.49 -9.51 -0.14
CA ILE A 95 2.77 -10.10 -1.44
C ILE A 95 1.95 -11.38 -1.54
N THR A 96 1.18 -11.49 -2.61
CA THR A 96 0.43 -12.71 -2.94
C THR A 96 0.93 -13.29 -4.26
N GLN A 97 1.05 -14.62 -4.35
CA GLN A 97 1.23 -15.29 -5.63
C GLN A 97 -0.11 -15.82 -6.12
N SER A 98 -0.40 -15.53 -7.39
CA SER A 98 -1.45 -16.24 -8.12
C SER A 98 -0.89 -17.34 -9.01
N SER A 99 0.37 -17.18 -9.49
CA SER A 99 1.05 -18.10 -10.41
C SER A 99 2.56 -18.11 -10.13
N PRO A 100 3.31 -19.19 -10.47
CA PRO A 100 4.77 -19.26 -10.32
C PRO A 100 5.52 -18.08 -10.94
N ASP A 101 5.01 -17.55 -12.06
CA ASP A 101 5.68 -16.49 -12.82
C ASP A 101 5.09 -15.09 -12.57
N GLN A 102 4.01 -14.95 -11.79
CA GLN A 102 3.36 -13.67 -11.53
C GLN A 102 3.13 -13.42 -10.04
N VAL A 103 3.62 -12.27 -9.59
CA VAL A 103 3.54 -11.81 -8.21
C VAL A 103 2.67 -10.57 -8.12
N THR A 104 1.81 -10.54 -7.11
CA THR A 104 0.92 -9.41 -6.83
C THR A 104 1.39 -8.70 -5.57
N LEU A 105 1.90 -7.49 -5.76
CA LEU A 105 2.42 -6.62 -4.70
C LEU A 105 1.30 -5.71 -4.21
N HIS A 106 0.96 -5.80 -2.93
CA HIS A 106 0.02 -4.89 -2.29
C HIS A 106 0.78 -3.72 -1.69
N THR A 107 0.43 -2.53 -2.12
CA THR A 107 0.98 -1.27 -1.62
C THR A 107 -0.12 -0.35 -1.14
N LEU A 108 0.25 0.67 -0.36
CA LEU A 108 -0.66 1.72 0.04
C LEU A 108 -0.56 2.91 -0.91
N SER A 109 -1.69 3.28 -1.51
CA SER A 109 -1.86 4.55 -2.22
C SER A 109 -1.81 5.75 -1.26
N PHE A 110 -1.81 6.95 -1.85
CA PHE A 110 -1.74 8.23 -1.13
C PHE A 110 -2.83 8.39 -0.07
N LEU A 111 -4.05 7.91 -0.34
CA LEU A 111 -5.17 7.95 0.60
C LEU A 111 -5.29 6.68 1.46
N ALA A 112 -4.17 6.00 1.75
CA ALA A 112 -4.15 4.70 2.45
C ALA A 112 -5.01 3.59 1.81
N LYS A 113 -5.44 3.77 0.56
CA LYS A 113 -6.17 2.76 -0.22
C LYS A 113 -5.22 1.66 -0.68
N GLU A 114 -5.69 0.42 -0.66
CA GLU A 114 -4.91 -0.73 -1.13
C GLU A 114 -4.77 -0.70 -2.66
N HIS A 115 -3.52 -0.74 -3.12
CA HIS A 115 -3.12 -0.67 -4.52
C HIS A 115 -2.32 -1.92 -4.85
N THR A 116 -2.90 -2.77 -5.70
CA THR A 116 -2.30 -4.04 -6.10
C THR A 116 -1.61 -3.85 -7.44
N THR A 117 -0.33 -4.19 -7.50
CA THR A 117 0.45 -4.19 -8.74
C THR A 117 0.85 -5.62 -9.05
N THR A 118 0.34 -6.15 -10.14
CA THR A 118 0.70 -7.48 -10.67
C THR A 118 1.89 -7.30 -11.60
N VAL A 119 3.00 -7.97 -11.30
CA VAL A 119 4.24 -7.91 -12.07
C VAL A 119 4.78 -9.34 -12.26
N PRO A 120 5.29 -9.69 -13.45
CA PRO A 120 6.02 -10.95 -13.63
C PRO A 120 7.34 -10.94 -12.86
N VAL A 121 7.76 -12.10 -12.35
CA VAL A 121 8.97 -12.21 -11.51
C VAL A 121 10.22 -11.76 -12.27
N ASP A 122 10.29 -12.02 -13.57
CA ASP A 122 11.45 -11.72 -14.41
C ASP A 122 11.65 -10.22 -14.68
N ALA A 123 10.61 -9.40 -14.46
CA ALA A 123 10.68 -7.95 -14.65
C ALA A 123 11.10 -7.19 -13.37
N LEU A 124 11.32 -7.91 -12.26
CA LEU A 124 11.74 -7.35 -10.98
C LEU A 124 13.26 -7.35 -10.86
N ALA A 125 13.80 -6.21 -10.45
CA ALA A 125 15.23 -6.02 -10.23
C ALA A 125 15.48 -5.33 -8.87
N PRO A 126 16.68 -5.50 -8.28
CA PRO A 126 17.03 -4.80 -7.05
C PRO A 126 17.08 -3.29 -7.30
N ALA A 127 16.43 -2.52 -6.41
CA ALA A 127 16.45 -1.06 -6.47
C ALA A 127 17.64 -0.50 -5.68
N THR A 128 18.34 0.49 -6.22
CA THR A 128 19.49 1.15 -5.56
C THR A 128 19.11 2.39 -4.74
N ARG A 129 17.81 2.75 -4.70
CA ARG A 129 17.34 3.97 -4.02
C ARG A 129 17.07 3.70 -2.54
N ILE A 130 17.33 4.69 -1.68
CA ILE A 130 16.98 4.66 -0.26
C ILE A 130 15.50 4.28 -0.06
N PHE A 131 15.23 3.41 0.92
CA PHE A 131 13.89 2.91 1.24
C PHE A 131 13.16 2.16 0.10
N THR A 132 13.90 1.57 -0.83
CA THR A 132 13.34 0.66 -1.86
C THR A 132 14.25 -0.55 -2.02
N SER A 133 13.68 -1.74 -2.06
CA SER A 133 14.42 -2.99 -2.31
C SER A 133 14.18 -3.54 -3.72
N LEU A 134 13.02 -3.21 -4.32
CA LEU A 134 12.57 -3.75 -5.58
C LEU A 134 12.17 -2.64 -6.55
N MET A 135 12.55 -2.81 -7.82
CA MET A 135 12.20 -1.96 -8.94
C MET A 135 11.64 -2.81 -10.09
N VAL A 136 10.66 -2.27 -10.81
CA VAL A 136 10.18 -2.85 -12.07
C VAL A 136 10.98 -2.24 -13.21
N GLN A 137 11.73 -3.04 -13.97
CA GLN A 137 12.52 -2.56 -15.11
C GLN A 137 11.61 -2.09 -16.25
N ASP A 138 10.56 -2.86 -16.55
CA ASP A 138 9.61 -2.57 -17.63
C ASP A 138 8.21 -2.21 -17.09
N PRO A 139 7.86 -0.90 -17.00
CA PRO A 139 6.56 -0.46 -16.51
C PRO A 139 5.39 -0.86 -17.43
N SER A 140 5.67 -1.30 -18.66
CA SER A 140 4.68 -1.79 -19.64
C SER A 140 4.11 -3.17 -19.29
N GLN A 141 4.84 -3.98 -18.52
CA GLN A 141 4.43 -5.32 -18.06
C GLN A 141 3.67 -5.29 -16.74
N ALA A 142 3.67 -4.16 -16.02
CA ALA A 142 3.03 -4.01 -14.73
C ALA A 142 1.55 -3.60 -14.88
N LYS A 143 0.64 -4.45 -14.39
CA LYS A 143 -0.79 -4.11 -14.30
C LYS A 143 -1.11 -3.66 -12.88
N ALA A 144 -1.46 -2.40 -12.72
CA ALA A 144 -1.87 -1.85 -11.44
C ALA A 144 -3.37 -1.62 -11.36
N GLN A 145 -3.96 -2.04 -10.24
CA GLN A 145 -5.39 -1.88 -9.95
C GLN A 145 -5.58 -1.40 -8.52
N LEU A 146 -6.53 -0.48 -8.34
CA LEU A 146 -6.99 -0.09 -7.01
C LEU A 146 -8.01 -1.11 -6.50
N VAL A 147 -7.68 -1.84 -5.43
CA VAL A 147 -8.56 -2.89 -4.85
C VAL A 147 -9.93 -2.33 -4.47
N ALA A 148 -9.96 -1.09 -3.97
CA ALA A 148 -11.19 -0.43 -3.53
C ALA A 148 -12.14 0.01 -4.67
N SER A 149 -11.69 0.02 -5.93
CA SER A 149 -12.50 0.58 -7.03
C SER A 149 -12.42 -0.22 -8.33
N GLY A 150 -11.57 -1.25 -8.43
CA GLY A 150 -11.34 -2.01 -9.66
C GLY A 150 -10.78 -1.17 -10.83
N LYS A 151 -10.46 0.11 -10.60
CA LYS A 151 -10.01 1.02 -11.64
C LYS A 151 -8.53 0.80 -11.94
N PRO A 152 -8.12 0.85 -13.23
CA PRO A 152 -6.72 0.83 -13.61
C PRO A 152 -6.05 2.06 -13.02
N ALA A 153 -4.96 1.84 -12.29
CA ALA A 153 -4.15 2.92 -11.73
C ALA A 153 -2.75 2.87 -12.33
N LYS A 154 -2.04 4.00 -12.27
CA LYS A 154 -0.68 4.09 -12.78
C LYS A 154 0.21 3.10 -12.01
N PRO A 155 0.90 2.17 -12.71
CA PRO A 155 1.75 1.18 -12.04
C PRO A 155 2.87 1.87 -11.28
N LYS A 156 3.06 1.44 -10.03
CA LYS A 156 4.22 1.84 -9.24
C LYS A 156 5.41 1.01 -9.70
N THR A 157 6.55 1.67 -9.82
CA THR A 157 7.80 1.06 -10.29
C THR A 157 8.77 0.76 -9.14
N LEU A 158 8.46 1.20 -7.91
CA LEU A 158 9.34 1.11 -6.75
C LEU A 158 8.61 0.48 -5.56
N PHE A 159 9.27 -0.47 -4.92
CA PHE A 159 8.72 -1.29 -3.84
C PHE A 159 9.76 -1.52 -2.75
N TYR A 160 9.32 -1.56 -1.50
CA TYR A 160 10.15 -1.88 -0.34
C TYR A 160 9.63 -3.12 0.38
N VAL A 161 10.53 -4.07 0.55
CA VAL A 161 10.35 -5.36 1.25
C VAL A 161 11.46 -5.46 2.29
N HIS A 162 11.13 -5.91 3.50
CA HIS A 162 12.10 -6.07 4.57
C HIS A 162 13.10 -7.21 4.24
N PRO A 163 14.42 -6.95 4.24
CA PRO A 163 15.44 -7.95 3.89
C PRO A 163 15.50 -9.12 4.88
N GLU A 164 15.32 -8.85 6.17
CA GLU A 164 15.33 -9.86 7.26
C GLU A 164 14.29 -10.99 7.05
N LEU A 165 13.14 -10.67 6.45
CA LEU A 165 12.06 -11.63 6.18
C LEU A 165 12.25 -12.37 4.84
N CYS A 166 13.23 -11.96 4.04
CA CYS A 166 13.63 -12.65 2.82
C CYS A 166 14.66 -13.76 3.11
N GLU A 167 15.33 -13.71 4.26
CA GLU A 167 16.38 -14.64 4.68
C GLU A 167 15.87 -15.82 5.51
N GLU A 168 14.64 -15.76 6.05
CA GLU A 168 14.04 -16.87 6.81
C GLU A 168 13.91 -18.15 5.94
N GLU A 169 14.66 -19.18 6.32
CA GLU A 169 14.68 -20.47 5.63
C GLU A 169 13.30 -21.16 5.68
N GLY A 170 12.78 -21.52 4.50
CA GLY A 170 11.51 -22.24 4.35
C GLY A 170 10.32 -21.39 3.91
N THR A 171 10.50 -20.08 3.73
CA THR A 171 9.43 -19.20 3.21
C THR A 171 9.37 -19.21 1.67
N PRO A 172 8.18 -19.25 1.05
CA PRO A 172 8.02 -19.26 -0.41
C PRO A 172 8.56 -18.00 -1.10
N ILE A 173 8.91 -16.95 -0.33
CA ILE A 173 9.56 -15.74 -0.84
C ILE A 173 11.03 -15.96 -1.20
N LYS A 174 11.73 -16.93 -0.61
CA LYS A 174 13.16 -17.20 -0.87
C LYS A 174 13.41 -17.57 -2.34
N ASN A 175 12.53 -18.37 -2.94
CA ASN A 175 12.60 -18.72 -4.36
C ASN A 175 12.44 -17.51 -5.31
N ILE A 176 11.68 -16.49 -4.88
CA ILE A 176 11.50 -15.26 -5.64
C ILE A 176 12.70 -14.34 -5.41
N VAL A 177 13.20 -14.27 -4.18
CA VAL A 177 14.41 -13.51 -3.77
C VAL A 177 15.64 -13.98 -4.54
N ASP A 178 15.86 -15.29 -4.63
CA ASP A 178 17.00 -15.86 -5.35
C ASP A 178 16.94 -15.58 -6.85
N LYS A 179 15.74 -15.58 -7.45
CA LYS A 179 15.52 -15.24 -8.86
C LYS A 179 15.67 -13.75 -9.15
N THR A 180 15.25 -12.89 -8.24
CA THR A 180 15.22 -11.43 -8.41
C THR A 180 16.45 -10.72 -7.84
N GLY A 181 17.31 -11.43 -7.12
CA GLY A 181 18.52 -10.87 -6.51
C GLY A 181 18.26 -9.96 -5.30
N ILE A 182 17.13 -10.14 -4.61
CA ILE A 182 16.79 -9.37 -3.40
C ILE A 182 17.88 -9.62 -2.34
N GLY A 183 18.38 -8.55 -1.71
CA GLY A 183 19.38 -8.65 -0.63
C GLY A 183 20.85 -8.70 -1.07
N LYS A 184 21.16 -8.79 -2.38
CA LYS A 184 22.56 -8.78 -2.87
C LYS A 184 23.19 -7.38 -2.99
N GLY A 185 22.59 -6.37 -2.38
CA GLY A 185 23.03 -4.99 -2.49
C GLY A 185 22.80 -4.22 -1.20
N PHE A 186 23.50 -4.62 -0.15
CA PHE A 186 24.53 -3.83 0.55
C PHE A 186 25.52 -4.81 1.21
#